data_AF-A0A945MP10-F1
#
_entry.id   AF-A0A945MP10-F1
#
_cell.length_a   1.000
_cell.length_b   1.000
_cell.length_c   1.000
_cell.angle_alpha   90.00
_cell.angle_beta   90.00
_cell.angle_gamma   90.00
#
_symmetry.space_group_name_H-M   'P 1'
#
loop_
_entity.id
_entity.type
_entity.pdbx_description
1 polymer ?
#
loop_
_entity_poly.entity_id
_entity_poly.type
_entity_poly.pdbx_seq_one_letter_code
_entity_poly.pdbx_strand_id
1 'polypeptide(L)'
;MIPMIGSICQGSLGVSQLGRTWWKTLTRTVDLLDSSYPDHSGGLDTWCLEALELDIDEVYAYLRDELPDYVRFERWILQKKGGVLPAAKIAEFNEMLLHRSHSHRPHKIAETYADIGFDPEVDDYTSALLLNTLQDWHLFHANDFLADGTDMVPGMPPLVSSLDVGPLNVKQLARTWYKVMLEAKGWLHADYPAFGGGLDRGVFDALRLDRDGTLAYLREHLPTYMDFERWIVAQVGEVDRANVEAFEAKLLNREHAQEKRAGIYELTGCEPTITNGVLLNHLEDWRYAYDMAIVPRRP
;
A
#
# COMPACT_ATOMS: atom_id res chain seq x y z
N MET A 1 -8.23 6.48 10.68
CA MET A 1 -7.31 5.52 10.05
C MET A 1 -6.41 6.18 9.02
N ILE A 2 -5.12 5.85 9.07
CA ILE A 2 -4.12 6.23 8.08
C ILE A 2 -4.28 5.35 6.82
N PRO A 3 -4.25 5.95 5.62
CA PRO A 3 -4.40 5.19 4.38
C PRO A 3 -3.13 4.37 4.09
N MET A 4 -3.24 3.04 4.18
CA MET A 4 -2.09 2.13 4.01
C MET A 4 -1.87 1.63 2.57
N ILE A 5 -2.72 2.03 1.61
CA ILE A 5 -2.49 1.75 0.19
C ILE A 5 -1.38 2.67 -0.32
N GLY A 6 -0.22 2.12 -0.66
CA GLY A 6 0.93 2.87 -1.14
C GLY A 6 0.70 3.59 -2.48
N SER A 7 1.42 4.68 -2.71
CA SER A 7 1.28 5.50 -3.93
C SER A 7 1.75 4.75 -5.19
N ILE A 8 2.62 3.73 -5.04
CA ILE A 8 3.09 2.90 -6.16
C ILE A 8 2.06 1.86 -6.60
N CYS A 9 1.02 1.62 -5.80
CA CYS A 9 0.05 0.58 -6.10
C CYS A 9 -0.79 0.94 -7.33
N GLN A 10 -1.09 -0.07 -8.13
CA GLN A 10 -1.87 0.05 -9.36
C GLN A 10 -3.05 -0.92 -9.34
N GLY A 11 -4.12 -0.50 -10.00
CA GLY A 11 -5.24 -1.33 -10.41
C GLY A 11 -5.14 -1.77 -11.87
N SER A 12 -6.25 -2.23 -12.44
CA SER A 12 -6.30 -2.78 -13.81
C SER A 12 -5.96 -1.73 -14.86
N LEU A 13 -6.21 -0.45 -14.58
CA LEU A 13 -5.88 0.64 -15.50
C LEU A 13 -4.39 1.02 -15.50
N GLY A 14 -3.59 0.42 -14.62
CA GLY A 14 -2.14 0.66 -14.57
C GLY A 14 -1.75 2.07 -14.11
N VAL A 15 -2.63 2.77 -13.39
CA VAL A 15 -2.36 4.14 -12.88
C VAL A 15 -1.94 4.05 -11.43
N SER A 16 -0.70 4.43 -11.13
CA SER A 16 -0.23 4.57 -9.74
C SER A 16 -1.06 5.63 -9.00
N GLN A 17 -1.05 5.65 -7.67
CA GLN A 17 -1.82 6.56 -6.82
C GLN A 17 -3.36 6.42 -6.90
N LEU A 18 -3.95 5.94 -8.00
CA LEU A 18 -5.39 5.96 -8.22
C LEU A 18 -6.16 5.18 -7.14
N GLY A 19 -5.68 4.00 -6.75
CA GLY A 19 -6.23 3.21 -5.63
C GLY A 19 -6.14 3.94 -4.30
N ARG A 20 -5.05 4.66 -4.06
CA ARG A 20 -4.88 5.49 -2.86
C ARG A 20 -5.84 6.69 -2.84
N THR A 21 -6.01 7.37 -3.97
CA THR A 21 -6.98 8.49 -4.12
C THR A 21 -8.41 8.02 -3.86
N TRP A 22 -8.82 6.89 -4.47
CA TRP A 22 -10.12 6.26 -4.23
C TRP A 22 -10.34 5.96 -2.74
N TRP A 23 -9.38 5.29 -2.10
CA TRP A 23 -9.51 4.87 -0.72
C TRP A 23 -9.58 6.03 0.27
N LYS A 24 -8.72 7.04 0.08
CA LYS A 24 -8.75 8.27 0.89
C LYS A 24 -10.09 8.99 0.80
N THR A 25 -10.64 9.10 -0.41
CA THR A 25 -11.92 9.76 -0.63
C THR A 25 -13.07 9.01 0.04
N LEU A 26 -13.12 7.68 -0.13
CA LEU A 26 -14.19 6.87 0.45
C LEU A 26 -14.13 6.88 1.97
N THR A 27 -12.95 6.65 2.54
CA THR A 27 -12.75 6.66 4.00
C THR A 27 -13.02 8.03 4.60
N ARG A 28 -12.72 9.15 3.93
CA ARG A 28 -13.14 10.48 4.39
C ARG A 28 -14.65 10.63 4.39
N THR A 29 -15.33 10.13 3.36
CA THR A 29 -16.79 10.28 3.19
C THR A 29 -17.56 9.54 4.27
N VAL A 30 -17.01 8.44 4.79
CA VAL A 30 -17.63 7.65 5.87
C VAL A 30 -16.98 7.89 7.24
N ASP A 31 -16.31 9.03 7.42
CA ASP A 31 -15.67 9.47 8.68
C ASP A 31 -14.66 8.47 9.27
N LEU A 32 -13.98 7.70 8.43
CA LEU A 32 -12.91 6.76 8.82
C LEU A 32 -11.50 7.30 8.61
N LEU A 33 -11.30 8.17 7.63
CA LEU A 33 -9.97 8.74 7.37
C LEU A 33 -9.55 9.60 8.56
N ASP A 34 -8.32 9.40 9.03
CA ASP A 34 -7.74 10.23 10.09
C ASP A 34 -7.98 11.73 9.80
N SER A 35 -8.46 12.47 10.81
CA SER A 35 -8.90 13.86 10.64
C SER A 35 -7.77 14.81 10.24
N SER A 36 -6.52 14.46 10.54
CA SER A 36 -5.33 15.20 10.12
C SER A 36 -4.90 14.88 8.68
N TYR A 37 -5.38 13.78 8.09
CA TYR A 37 -4.95 13.30 6.78
C TYR A 37 -5.81 13.86 5.64
N PRO A 38 -5.26 14.60 4.65
CA PRO A 38 -6.06 15.17 3.57
C PRO A 38 -6.54 14.08 2.59
N ASP A 39 -7.82 14.07 2.23
CA ASP A 39 -8.35 13.20 1.17
C ASP A 39 -8.07 13.77 -0.23
N HIS A 40 -8.03 15.10 -0.36
CA HIS A 40 -7.66 15.83 -1.58
C HIS A 40 -6.60 16.90 -1.29
N SER A 41 -5.34 16.59 -1.58
CA SER A 41 -4.20 17.46 -1.23
C SER A 41 -3.74 18.42 -2.35
N GLY A 42 -4.34 18.34 -3.55
CA GLY A 42 -3.86 19.04 -4.74
C GLY A 42 -2.55 18.47 -5.34
N GLY A 43 -1.93 17.48 -4.70
CA GLY A 43 -0.68 16.84 -5.12
C GLY A 43 -0.93 15.62 -5.99
N LEU A 44 -0.35 14.47 -5.60
CA LEU A 44 -0.46 13.21 -6.35
C LEU A 44 -1.92 12.82 -6.64
N ASP A 45 -2.84 13.11 -5.72
CA ASP A 45 -4.27 12.85 -5.90
C ASP A 45 -4.88 13.59 -7.11
N THR A 46 -4.38 14.80 -7.39
CA THR A 46 -4.79 15.59 -8.55
C THR A 46 -4.04 15.13 -9.80
N TRP A 47 -2.72 14.96 -9.70
CA TRP A 47 -1.88 14.64 -10.87
C TRP A 47 -2.22 13.29 -11.50
N CYS A 48 -2.65 12.29 -10.72
CA CYS A 48 -3.08 11.01 -11.29
C CYS A 48 -4.39 11.15 -12.10
N LEU A 49 -5.29 12.05 -11.70
CA LEU A 49 -6.53 12.34 -12.42
C LEU A 49 -6.27 13.19 -13.66
N GLU A 50 -5.33 14.12 -13.60
CA GLU A 50 -4.85 14.90 -14.75
C GLU A 50 -4.18 14.00 -15.80
N ALA A 51 -3.39 13.01 -15.35
CA ALA A 51 -2.79 12.01 -16.23
C ALA A 51 -3.85 11.20 -16.99
N LEU A 52 -5.02 10.99 -16.39
CA LEU A 52 -6.20 10.38 -17.02
C LEU A 52 -7.06 11.36 -17.83
N GLU A 53 -6.73 12.65 -17.80
CA GLU A 53 -7.52 13.74 -18.39
C GLU A 53 -8.99 13.69 -17.94
N LEU A 54 -9.20 13.58 -16.62
CA LEU A 54 -10.50 13.60 -15.98
C LEU A 54 -10.81 14.99 -15.41
N ASP A 55 -12.09 15.32 -15.33
CA ASP A 55 -12.56 16.42 -14.51
C ASP A 55 -12.47 16.02 -13.03
N ILE A 56 -11.69 16.79 -12.26
CA ILE A 56 -11.36 16.44 -10.87
C ILE A 56 -12.60 16.53 -9.98
N ASP A 57 -13.40 17.59 -10.12
CA ASP A 57 -14.58 17.82 -9.29
C ASP A 57 -15.64 16.73 -9.57
N GLU A 58 -15.80 16.33 -10.84
CA GLU A 58 -16.68 15.24 -11.22
C GLU A 58 -16.25 13.90 -10.61
N VAL A 59 -14.94 13.60 -10.60
CA VAL A 59 -14.42 12.37 -9.97
C VAL A 59 -14.74 12.36 -8.48
N TYR A 60 -14.45 13.44 -7.75
CA TYR A 60 -14.72 13.49 -6.31
C TYR A 60 -16.21 13.46 -6.00
N ALA A 61 -17.05 14.11 -6.80
CA ALA A 61 -18.50 14.01 -6.67
C ALA A 61 -18.95 12.56 -6.83
N TYR A 62 -18.52 11.88 -7.90
CA TYR A 62 -18.86 10.47 -8.12
C TYR A 62 -18.41 9.56 -6.97
N LEU A 63 -17.18 9.71 -6.49
CA LEU A 63 -16.67 8.90 -5.38
C LEU A 63 -17.45 9.11 -4.08
N ARG A 64 -17.80 10.36 -3.76
CA ARG A 64 -18.54 10.71 -2.53
C ARG A 64 -20.00 10.32 -2.59
N ASP A 65 -20.64 10.46 -3.75
CA ASP A 65 -22.07 10.19 -3.91
C ASP A 65 -22.36 8.69 -4.07
N GLU A 66 -21.49 7.95 -4.77
CA GLU A 66 -21.75 6.54 -5.14
C GLU A 66 -20.98 5.53 -4.28
N LEU A 67 -19.91 5.98 -3.62
CA LEU A 67 -18.99 5.15 -2.83
C LEU A 67 -18.59 3.85 -3.53
N PRO A 68 -18.21 3.84 -4.82
CA PRO A 68 -18.06 2.61 -5.60
C PRO A 68 -16.92 1.71 -5.06
N ASP A 69 -17.02 0.39 -5.25
CA ASP A 69 -15.82 -0.45 -5.15
C ASP A 69 -14.79 -0.04 -6.23
N TYR A 70 -13.53 -0.41 -6.02
CA TYR A 70 -12.44 0.07 -6.88
C TYR A 70 -12.59 -0.38 -8.35
N VAL A 71 -13.06 -1.60 -8.60
CA VAL A 71 -13.25 -2.10 -9.98
C VAL A 71 -14.40 -1.35 -10.66
N ARG A 72 -15.49 -1.05 -9.94
CA ARG A 72 -16.59 -0.19 -10.43
C ARG A 72 -16.09 1.21 -10.76
N PHE A 73 -15.19 1.77 -9.94
CA PHE A 73 -14.57 3.06 -10.21
C PHE A 73 -13.72 3.05 -11.48
N GLU A 74 -12.86 2.03 -11.68
CA GLU A 74 -12.07 1.90 -12.92
C GLU A 74 -12.96 1.76 -14.17
N ARG A 75 -14.07 1.01 -14.08
CA ARG A 75 -15.04 0.91 -15.19
C ARG A 75 -15.71 2.26 -15.49
N TRP A 76 -16.05 3.03 -14.47
CA TRP A 76 -16.61 4.37 -14.65
C TRP A 76 -15.61 5.30 -15.37
N ILE A 77 -14.33 5.25 -15.00
CA ILE A 77 -13.26 6.01 -15.68
C ILE A 77 -13.18 5.59 -17.16
N LEU A 78 -13.11 4.29 -17.46
CA LEU A 78 -13.06 3.80 -18.84
C LEU A 78 -14.27 4.27 -19.66
N GLN A 79 -15.47 4.21 -19.08
CA GLN A 79 -16.68 4.70 -19.75
C GLN A 79 -16.60 6.21 -20.04
N LYS A 80 -16.13 7.01 -19.08
CA LYS A 80 -15.93 8.46 -19.26
C LYS A 80 -14.94 8.79 -20.36
N LYS A 81 -13.92 7.95 -20.54
CA LYS A 81 -12.90 8.12 -21.59
C LYS A 81 -13.25 7.40 -22.90
N GLY A 82 -14.47 6.89 -23.06
CA GLY A 82 -14.90 6.21 -24.28
C GLY A 82 -14.12 4.91 -24.57
N GLY A 83 -13.61 4.26 -23.52
CA GLY A 83 -12.85 3.01 -23.59
C GLY A 83 -11.37 3.16 -23.93
N VAL A 84 -10.86 4.39 -24.13
CA VAL A 84 -9.46 4.62 -24.50
C VAL A 84 -8.80 5.58 -23.51
N LEU A 85 -7.73 5.12 -22.86
CA LEU A 85 -6.97 5.91 -21.89
C LEU A 85 -5.74 6.57 -22.54
N PRO A 86 -5.28 7.73 -22.02
CA PRO A 86 -4.07 8.40 -22.49
C PRO A 86 -2.80 7.68 -22.00
N ALA A 87 -2.49 6.52 -22.58
CA ALA A 87 -1.42 5.62 -22.13
C ALA A 87 -0.05 6.29 -21.95
N ALA A 88 0.32 7.23 -22.83
CA ALA A 88 1.58 7.96 -22.72
C ALA A 88 1.65 8.86 -21.47
N LYS A 89 0.54 9.56 -21.14
CA LYS A 89 0.47 10.40 -19.93
C LYS A 89 0.46 9.57 -18.65
N ILE A 90 -0.21 8.42 -18.68
CA ILE A 90 -0.20 7.46 -17.57
C ILE A 90 1.23 6.95 -17.33
N ALA A 91 1.94 6.56 -18.39
CA ALA A 91 3.33 6.11 -18.28
C ALA A 91 4.25 7.22 -17.76
N GLU A 92 4.11 8.44 -18.27
CA GLU A 92 4.87 9.62 -17.79
C GLU A 92 4.60 9.90 -16.30
N PHE A 93 3.32 9.85 -15.88
CA PHE A 93 2.96 10.04 -14.47
C PHE A 93 3.53 8.96 -13.56
N ASN A 94 3.43 7.69 -13.97
CA ASN A 94 3.97 6.56 -13.21
C ASN A 94 5.49 6.68 -13.05
N GLU A 95 6.19 7.05 -14.13
CA GLU A 95 7.65 7.27 -14.12
C GLU A 95 8.04 8.46 -13.23
N MET A 96 7.31 9.57 -13.34
CA MET A 96 7.51 10.75 -12.48
C MET A 96 7.38 10.39 -11.00
N LEU A 97 6.39 9.57 -10.64
CA LEU A 97 6.18 9.14 -9.25
C LEU A 97 7.38 8.38 -8.69
N LEU A 98 8.02 7.51 -9.48
CA LEU A 98 9.22 6.75 -9.07
C LEU A 98 10.44 7.66 -8.85
N HIS A 99 10.56 8.74 -9.62
CA HIS A 99 11.70 9.65 -9.57
C HIS A 99 11.46 10.94 -8.77
N ARG A 100 10.26 11.08 -8.18
CA ARG A 100 9.89 12.28 -7.44
C ARG A 100 10.79 12.44 -6.20
N SER A 101 11.37 13.63 -6.04
CA SER A 101 12.27 13.97 -4.93
C SER A 101 11.79 15.19 -4.14
N HIS A 102 12.06 15.18 -2.83
CA HIS A 102 11.89 16.28 -1.91
C HIS A 102 13.15 17.15 -1.73
N SER A 103 14.21 16.93 -2.52
CA SER A 103 15.45 17.71 -2.47
C SER A 103 15.23 19.23 -2.59
N HIS A 104 14.20 19.66 -3.33
CA HIS A 104 13.83 21.08 -3.49
C HIS A 104 12.83 21.58 -2.43
N ARG A 105 12.50 20.76 -1.42
CA ARG A 105 11.53 21.05 -0.36
C ARG A 105 12.11 20.70 1.02
N PRO A 106 13.14 21.41 1.49
CA PRO A 106 13.85 21.06 2.73
C PRO A 106 12.94 21.04 3.97
N HIS A 107 11.91 21.90 4.01
CA HIS A 107 10.91 21.89 5.08
C HIS A 107 10.12 20.58 5.14
N LYS A 108 9.84 19.95 3.99
CA LYS A 108 9.16 18.65 3.94
C LYS A 108 10.06 17.51 4.38
N ILE A 109 11.34 17.55 4.01
CA ILE A 109 12.32 16.59 4.52
C ILE A 109 12.39 16.69 6.04
N ALA A 110 12.56 17.90 6.59
CA ALA A 110 12.65 18.09 8.04
C ALA A 110 11.40 17.63 8.80
N GLU A 111 10.20 17.94 8.27
CA GLU A 111 8.92 17.46 8.81
C GLU A 111 8.87 15.92 8.82
N THR A 112 9.06 15.29 7.66
CA THR A 112 8.97 13.83 7.55
C THR A 112 10.05 13.12 8.35
N TYR A 113 11.28 13.63 8.39
CA TYR A 113 12.37 13.06 9.19
C TYR A 113 12.04 13.09 10.68
N ALA A 114 11.50 14.20 11.16
CA ALA A 114 11.08 14.34 12.56
C ALA A 114 10.00 13.31 12.92
N ASP A 115 9.04 13.06 12.01
CA ASP A 115 7.99 12.06 12.23
C ASP A 115 8.55 10.64 12.25
N ILE A 116 9.38 10.25 11.27
CA ILE A 116 9.85 8.86 11.14
C ILE A 116 11.11 8.55 11.98
N GLY A 117 11.67 9.56 12.65
CA GLY A 117 12.87 9.43 13.48
C GLY A 117 14.17 9.30 12.69
N PHE A 118 14.26 9.94 11.52
CA PHE A 118 15.52 10.04 10.77
C PHE A 118 16.40 11.15 11.32
N ASP A 119 17.71 10.90 11.32
CA ASP A 119 18.71 11.86 11.74
C ASP A 119 19.20 12.63 10.49
N PRO A 120 18.96 13.95 10.38
CA PRO A 120 19.39 14.73 9.22
C PRO A 120 20.92 14.82 9.07
N GLU A 121 21.71 14.43 10.09
CA GLU A 121 23.18 14.33 9.99
C GLU A 121 23.65 12.98 9.42
N VAL A 122 22.80 11.96 9.42
CA VAL A 122 23.14 10.58 9.01
C VAL A 122 22.36 10.13 7.77
N ASP A 123 21.08 10.48 7.70
CA ASP A 123 20.14 10.03 6.66
C ASP A 123 20.04 11.05 5.51
N ASP A 124 20.19 10.59 4.26
CA ASP A 124 20.22 11.43 3.06
C ASP A 124 19.10 11.12 2.05
N TYR A 125 18.07 10.39 2.48
CA TYR A 125 16.92 10.02 1.66
C TYR A 125 16.13 11.25 1.19
N THR A 126 16.03 11.41 -0.11
CA THR A 126 15.21 12.48 -0.72
C THR A 126 14.05 11.96 -1.58
N SER A 127 13.94 10.64 -1.76
CA SER A 127 12.82 10.05 -2.53
C SER A 127 11.50 10.37 -1.86
N ALA A 128 10.65 11.12 -2.55
CA ALA A 128 9.38 11.53 -2.00
C ALA A 128 8.40 10.36 -1.88
N LEU A 129 8.50 9.37 -2.76
CA LEU A 129 7.73 8.14 -2.66
C LEU A 129 8.09 7.37 -1.38
N LEU A 130 9.39 7.16 -1.14
CA LEU A 130 9.87 6.46 0.04
C LEU A 130 9.48 7.20 1.33
N LEU A 131 9.80 8.49 1.41
CA LEU A 131 9.55 9.29 2.61
C LEU A 131 8.07 9.34 2.98
N ASN A 132 7.18 9.57 2.01
CA ASN A 132 5.74 9.57 2.26
C ASN A 132 5.23 8.20 2.73
N THR A 133 5.76 7.12 2.14
CA THR A 133 5.37 5.75 2.50
C THR A 133 5.81 5.41 3.94
N LEU A 134 7.03 5.79 4.33
CA LEU A 134 7.51 5.60 5.70
C LEU A 134 6.73 6.44 6.71
N GLN A 135 6.38 7.67 6.34
CA GLN A 135 5.55 8.54 7.19
C GLN A 135 4.17 7.93 7.42
N ASP A 136 3.52 7.37 6.39
CA ASP A 136 2.25 6.64 6.56
C ASP A 136 2.39 5.46 7.52
N TRP A 137 3.44 4.65 7.38
CA TRP A 137 3.64 3.50 8.25
C TRP A 137 3.92 3.89 9.70
N HIS A 138 4.67 4.97 9.90
CA HIS A 138 4.89 5.55 11.23
C HIS A 138 3.58 6.07 11.83
N LEU A 139 2.82 6.87 11.07
CA LEU A 139 1.54 7.42 11.52
C LEU A 139 0.53 6.30 11.80
N PHE A 140 0.47 5.25 11.00
CA PHE A 140 -0.36 4.08 11.31
C PHE A 140 0.05 3.46 12.64
N HIS A 141 1.35 3.28 12.87
CA HIS A 141 1.84 2.69 14.11
C HIS A 141 1.46 3.55 15.33
N ALA A 142 1.66 4.87 15.24
CA ALA A 142 1.37 5.81 16.31
C ALA A 142 -0.13 6.04 16.54
N ASN A 143 -0.88 6.36 15.47
CA ASN A 143 -2.25 6.87 15.56
C ASN A 143 -3.30 5.78 15.52
N ASP A 144 -3.04 4.66 14.83
CA ASP A 144 -4.02 3.58 14.68
C ASP A 144 -3.68 2.37 15.54
N PHE A 145 -2.41 1.94 15.52
CA PHE A 145 -1.99 0.67 16.12
C PHE A 145 -1.81 0.75 17.64
N LEU A 146 -1.13 1.79 18.13
CA LEU A 146 -0.90 2.01 19.55
C LEU A 146 -2.03 2.76 20.26
N ALA A 147 -2.88 3.49 19.54
CA ALA A 147 -3.91 4.31 20.13
C ALA A 147 -4.99 3.50 20.88
N ASP A 148 -5.35 3.98 22.07
CA ASP A 148 -6.51 3.50 22.81
C ASP A 148 -7.79 3.98 22.12
N GLY A 149 -8.64 3.07 21.65
CA GLY A 149 -9.94 3.41 21.03
C GLY A 149 -9.88 3.72 19.53
N THR A 150 -8.98 3.07 18.80
CA THR A 150 -8.82 3.19 17.34
C THR A 150 -10.09 2.89 16.52
N ASP A 151 -10.26 3.62 15.42
CA ASP A 151 -11.28 3.38 14.39
C ASP A 151 -10.88 2.26 13.40
N MET A 152 -9.79 1.54 13.68
CA MET A 152 -9.38 0.39 12.88
C MET A 152 -10.48 -0.66 12.82
N VAL A 153 -10.75 -1.10 11.60
CA VAL A 153 -11.81 -2.06 11.32
C VAL A 153 -11.28 -3.49 11.57
N PRO A 154 -11.95 -4.33 12.38
CA PRO A 154 -11.59 -5.74 12.47
C PRO A 154 -11.77 -6.46 11.14
N GLY A 155 -10.87 -7.39 10.83
CA GLY A 155 -10.89 -8.15 9.57
C GLY A 155 -10.38 -7.36 8.37
N MET A 156 -9.47 -6.40 8.56
CA MET A 156 -8.84 -5.69 7.45
C MET A 156 -7.78 -6.55 6.74
N PRO A 157 -7.75 -6.56 5.41
CA PRO A 157 -6.68 -7.17 4.64
C PRO A 157 -5.40 -6.32 4.74
N PRO A 158 -4.22 -6.89 4.46
CA PRO A 158 -2.98 -6.14 4.47
C PRO A 158 -2.89 -5.17 3.28
N LEU A 159 -3.33 -3.93 3.44
CA LEU A 159 -3.34 -2.90 2.39
C LEU A 159 -1.94 -2.44 1.92
N VAL A 160 -0.89 -2.71 2.70
CA VAL A 160 0.50 -2.49 2.27
C VAL A 160 0.83 -3.48 1.14
N SER A 161 1.29 -2.96 0.00
CA SER A 161 1.60 -3.77 -1.17
C SER A 161 2.86 -4.59 -1.00
N SER A 162 2.93 -5.71 -1.72
CA SER A 162 4.18 -6.43 -1.95
C SER A 162 5.24 -5.60 -2.68
N LEU A 163 4.86 -4.52 -3.37
CA LEU A 163 5.78 -3.61 -4.07
C LEU A 163 6.38 -2.53 -3.18
N ASP A 164 5.74 -2.23 -2.05
CA ASP A 164 6.24 -1.19 -1.17
C ASP A 164 7.55 -1.64 -0.51
N VAL A 165 8.48 -0.69 -0.37
CA VAL A 165 9.82 -0.91 0.17
C VAL A 165 10.19 0.19 1.15
N GLY A 166 10.96 -0.16 2.17
CA GLY A 166 11.65 0.81 3.02
C GLY A 166 13.14 0.97 2.67
N PRO A 167 13.95 1.52 3.59
CA PRO A 167 15.38 1.73 3.44
C PRO A 167 16.19 0.50 3.01
N LEU A 168 15.83 -0.70 3.46
CA LEU A 168 16.48 -1.93 3.00
C LEU A 168 16.20 -2.23 1.54
N ASN A 169 15.23 -1.59 0.90
CA ASN A 169 14.84 -1.82 -0.50
C ASN A 169 14.53 -3.30 -0.78
N VAL A 170 13.62 -3.88 0.01
CA VAL A 170 13.21 -5.29 -0.08
C VAL A 170 11.69 -5.36 -0.22
N LYS A 171 11.21 -5.80 -1.37
CA LYS A 171 9.78 -6.05 -1.62
C LYS A 171 9.23 -7.11 -0.68
N GLN A 172 7.92 -7.09 -0.45
CA GLN A 172 7.19 -7.97 0.48
C GLN A 172 7.50 -7.78 1.98
N LEU A 173 8.64 -7.19 2.35
CA LEU A 173 9.04 -7.10 3.77
C LEU A 173 8.05 -6.27 4.59
N ALA A 174 7.70 -5.07 4.11
CA ALA A 174 6.73 -4.19 4.76
C ALA A 174 5.34 -4.83 4.87
N ARG A 175 4.89 -5.51 3.80
CA ARG A 175 3.63 -6.27 3.85
C ARG A 175 3.65 -7.38 4.89
N THR A 176 4.78 -8.08 5.04
CA THR A 176 4.94 -9.16 6.04
C THR A 176 4.89 -8.60 7.46
N TRP A 177 5.61 -7.51 7.73
CA TRP A 177 5.52 -6.77 9.00
C TRP A 177 4.07 -6.38 9.29
N TYR A 178 3.41 -5.71 8.34
CA TYR A 178 2.05 -5.20 8.52
C TYR A 178 1.05 -6.30 8.85
N LYS A 179 1.14 -7.48 8.20
CA LYS A 179 0.30 -8.64 8.50
C LYS A 179 0.45 -9.13 9.94
N VAL A 180 1.68 -9.23 10.43
CA VAL A 180 1.95 -9.67 11.82
C VAL A 180 1.43 -8.64 12.82
N MET A 181 1.56 -7.34 12.51
CA MET A 181 0.99 -6.28 13.34
C MET A 181 -0.54 -6.40 13.40
N LEU A 182 -1.22 -6.52 12.25
CA LEU A 182 -2.67 -6.71 12.22
C LEU A 182 -3.12 -7.96 12.99
N GLU A 183 -2.40 -9.08 12.87
CA GLU A 183 -2.68 -10.30 13.66
C GLU A 183 -2.59 -10.03 15.16
N ALA A 184 -1.52 -9.37 15.61
CA ALA A 184 -1.27 -9.12 17.03
C ALA A 184 -2.39 -8.31 17.71
N LYS A 185 -3.15 -7.51 16.95
CA LYS A 185 -4.33 -6.76 17.41
C LYS A 185 -5.66 -7.45 17.11
N GLY A 186 -5.65 -8.61 16.44
CA GLY A 186 -6.86 -9.31 16.01
C GLY A 186 -7.60 -8.60 14.86
N TRP A 187 -6.92 -7.76 14.09
CA TRP A 187 -7.52 -7.01 12.98
C TRP A 187 -7.31 -7.67 11.62
N LEU A 188 -6.45 -8.67 11.50
CA LEU A 188 -6.17 -9.31 10.21
C LEU A 188 -7.40 -10.06 9.66
N HIS A 189 -7.71 -9.85 8.38
CA HIS A 189 -8.77 -10.59 7.68
C HIS A 189 -8.52 -12.10 7.72
N ALA A 190 -9.59 -12.89 7.93
CA ALA A 190 -9.50 -14.33 8.20
C ALA A 190 -8.84 -15.15 7.07
N ASP A 191 -8.95 -14.69 5.82
CA ASP A 191 -8.33 -15.36 4.66
C ASP A 191 -6.83 -15.12 4.54
N TYR A 192 -6.24 -14.28 5.40
CA TYR A 192 -4.82 -13.98 5.39
C TYR A 192 -4.14 -14.62 6.61
N PRO A 193 -3.16 -15.52 6.40
CA PRO A 193 -2.30 -15.91 7.51
C PRO A 193 -1.39 -14.74 7.85
N ALA A 194 -1.09 -14.51 9.14
CA ALA A 194 -0.12 -13.50 9.55
C ALA A 194 1.25 -13.71 8.88
N PHE A 195 1.66 -14.98 8.79
CA PHE A 195 2.84 -15.41 8.05
C PHE A 195 2.50 -16.68 7.26
N GLY A 196 2.51 -16.59 5.93
CA GLY A 196 2.22 -17.68 5.01
C GLY A 196 3.47 -18.33 4.43
N GLY A 197 3.33 -19.57 3.93
CA GLY A 197 4.42 -20.30 3.26
C GLY A 197 4.82 -19.78 1.86
N GLY A 198 4.17 -18.73 1.37
CA GLY A 198 4.42 -18.13 0.06
C GLY A 198 5.43 -16.98 0.12
N LEU A 199 4.99 -15.78 -0.25
CA LEU A 199 5.86 -14.61 -0.33
C LEU A 199 6.49 -14.22 1.01
N ASP A 200 5.75 -14.35 2.13
CA ASP A 200 6.28 -14.03 3.47
C ASP A 200 7.47 -14.93 3.82
N ARG A 201 7.36 -16.23 3.55
CA ARG A 201 8.47 -17.16 3.69
C ARG A 201 9.63 -16.83 2.74
N GLY A 202 9.31 -16.52 1.49
CA GLY A 202 10.31 -16.19 0.48
C GLY A 202 11.16 -14.98 0.84
N VAL A 203 10.58 -13.92 1.39
CA VAL A 203 11.34 -12.73 1.81
C VAL A 203 12.22 -13.02 3.03
N PHE A 204 11.76 -13.84 3.98
CA PHE A 204 12.58 -14.27 5.11
C PHE A 204 13.75 -15.15 4.66
N ASP A 205 13.51 -16.11 3.76
CA ASP A 205 14.58 -16.95 3.21
C ASP A 205 15.60 -16.11 2.42
N ALA A 206 15.14 -15.13 1.63
CA ALA A 206 16.02 -14.23 0.87
C ALA A 206 16.92 -13.38 1.77
N LEU A 207 16.39 -12.94 2.92
CA LEU A 207 17.13 -12.21 3.96
C LEU A 207 17.89 -13.13 4.93
N ARG A 208 17.72 -14.45 4.83
CA ARG A 208 18.30 -15.45 5.75
C ARG A 208 17.87 -15.24 7.21
N LEU A 209 16.63 -14.80 7.41
CA LEU A 209 16.05 -14.57 8.73
C LEU A 209 15.65 -15.89 9.39
N ASP A 210 15.90 -16.00 10.70
CA ASP A 210 15.32 -17.07 11.51
C ASP A 210 13.82 -16.82 11.69
N ARG A 211 12.99 -17.68 11.10
CA ARG A 211 11.53 -17.48 11.08
C ARG A 211 10.95 -17.30 12.47
N ASP A 212 11.27 -18.21 13.39
CA ASP A 212 10.61 -18.27 14.68
C ASP A 212 11.07 -17.11 15.57
N GLY A 213 12.37 -16.79 15.57
CA GLY A 213 12.94 -15.64 16.26
C GLY A 213 12.46 -14.31 15.70
N THR A 214 12.34 -14.15 14.38
CA THR A 214 11.79 -12.93 13.79
C THR A 214 10.32 -12.73 14.13
N LEU A 215 9.50 -13.78 14.05
CA LEU A 215 8.09 -13.70 14.42
C LEU A 215 7.90 -13.45 15.92
N ALA A 216 8.75 -14.03 16.78
CA ALA A 216 8.76 -13.73 18.20
C ALA A 216 9.07 -12.26 18.45
N TYR A 217 10.14 -11.73 17.84
CA TYR A 217 10.50 -10.31 17.95
C TYR A 217 9.34 -9.38 17.56
N LEU A 218 8.73 -9.60 16.39
CA LEU A 218 7.61 -8.79 15.90
C LEU A 218 6.43 -8.79 16.88
N ARG A 219 6.05 -9.97 17.42
CA ARG A 219 4.90 -10.12 18.31
C ARG A 219 5.16 -9.59 19.73
N GLU A 220 6.38 -9.73 20.22
CA GLU A 220 6.75 -9.29 21.58
C GLU A 220 7.02 -7.79 21.65
N HIS A 221 7.64 -7.22 20.61
CA HIS A 221 8.11 -5.83 20.64
C HIS A 221 7.18 -4.88 19.87
N LEU A 222 6.33 -5.41 18.98
CA LEU A 222 5.40 -4.63 18.15
C LEU A 222 6.08 -3.39 17.52
N PRO A 223 7.21 -3.56 16.83
CA PRO A 223 8.09 -2.46 16.44
C PRO A 223 7.46 -1.58 15.36
N THR A 224 7.93 -0.34 15.26
CA THR A 224 7.76 0.44 14.02
C THR A 224 8.46 -0.30 12.86
N TYR A 225 8.07 -0.02 11.61
CA TYR A 225 8.76 -0.64 10.48
C TYR A 225 10.26 -0.29 10.43
N MET A 226 10.61 0.94 10.84
CA MET A 226 12.01 1.38 10.92
C MET A 226 12.81 0.62 11.99
N ASP A 227 12.23 0.39 13.16
CA ASP A 227 12.84 -0.45 14.20
C ASP A 227 13.04 -1.89 13.71
N PHE A 228 12.08 -2.39 12.93
CA PHE A 228 12.16 -3.73 12.37
C PHE A 228 13.31 -3.87 11.36
N GLU A 229 13.47 -2.93 10.42
CA GLU A 229 14.60 -2.96 9.49
C GLU A 229 15.96 -2.81 10.21
N ARG A 230 16.05 -1.93 11.22
CA ARG A 230 17.26 -1.85 12.08
C ARG A 230 17.56 -3.16 12.78
N TRP A 231 16.53 -3.83 13.31
CA TRP A 231 16.68 -5.13 13.94
C TRP A 231 17.15 -6.20 12.94
N ILE A 232 16.62 -6.22 11.71
CA ILE A 232 17.08 -7.13 10.64
C ILE A 232 18.56 -6.94 10.38
N VAL A 233 19.03 -5.71 10.17
CA VAL A 233 20.45 -5.41 9.95
C VAL A 233 21.31 -5.91 11.11
N ALA A 234 20.84 -5.76 12.34
CA ALA A 234 21.54 -6.29 13.52
C ALA A 234 21.59 -7.82 13.56
N GLN A 235 20.62 -8.53 12.96
CA GLN A 235 20.61 -10.00 12.91
C GLN A 235 21.45 -10.58 11.78
N VAL A 236 21.39 -9.99 10.58
CA VAL A 236 21.95 -10.59 9.36
C VAL A 236 23.18 -9.86 8.82
N GLY A 237 23.46 -8.66 9.33
CA GLY A 237 24.51 -7.79 8.81
C GLY A 237 24.12 -7.23 7.45
N GLU A 238 25.02 -7.38 6.48
CA GLU A 238 24.78 -6.91 5.11
C GLU A 238 23.74 -7.77 4.38
N VAL A 239 22.77 -7.11 3.75
CA VAL A 239 21.73 -7.78 2.95
C VAL A 239 22.35 -8.41 1.71
N ASP A 240 22.13 -9.71 1.51
CA ASP A 240 22.52 -10.42 0.29
C ASP A 240 21.65 -9.98 -0.90
N ARG A 241 22.14 -8.98 -1.64
CA ARG A 241 21.40 -8.37 -2.74
C ARG A 241 21.08 -9.34 -3.87
N ALA A 242 21.97 -10.27 -4.18
CA ALA A 242 21.72 -11.25 -5.24
C ALA A 242 20.54 -12.18 -4.88
N ASN A 243 20.43 -12.61 -3.63
CA ASN A 243 19.31 -13.42 -3.17
C ASN A 243 18.00 -12.64 -3.11
N VAL A 244 18.04 -11.38 -2.66
CA VAL A 244 16.87 -10.49 -2.69
C VAL A 244 16.39 -10.27 -4.12
N GLU A 245 17.26 -9.89 -5.05
CA GLU A 245 16.91 -9.68 -6.46
C GLU A 245 16.32 -10.93 -7.11
N ALA A 246 16.87 -12.12 -6.80
CA ALA A 246 16.32 -13.38 -7.29
C ALA A 246 14.91 -13.69 -6.74
N PHE A 247 14.63 -13.33 -5.49
CA PHE A 247 13.29 -13.42 -4.91
C PHE A 247 12.34 -12.41 -5.56
N GLU A 248 12.76 -11.16 -5.71
CA GLU A 248 11.93 -10.10 -6.28
C GLU A 248 11.58 -10.36 -7.75
N ALA A 249 12.51 -10.88 -8.54
CA ALA A 249 12.24 -11.30 -9.91
C ALA A 249 11.13 -12.36 -9.97
N LYS A 250 11.11 -13.32 -9.03
CA LYS A 250 10.03 -14.31 -8.91
C LYS A 250 8.72 -13.65 -8.49
N LEU A 251 8.75 -12.73 -7.53
CA LEU A 251 7.59 -12.00 -7.04
C LEU A 251 6.90 -11.21 -8.16
N LEU A 252 7.68 -10.45 -8.95
CA LEU A 252 7.15 -9.58 -10.01
C LEU A 252 6.55 -10.37 -11.18
N ASN A 253 7.09 -11.55 -11.47
CA ASN A 253 6.63 -12.43 -12.56
C ASN A 253 5.66 -13.53 -12.08
N ARG A 254 5.26 -13.51 -10.80
CA ARG A 254 4.40 -14.53 -10.22
C ARG A 254 2.99 -14.43 -10.79
N GLU A 255 2.43 -15.57 -11.17
CA GLU A 255 0.99 -15.74 -11.40
C GLU A 255 0.37 -16.57 -10.29
N HIS A 256 -0.89 -16.29 -9.95
CA HIS A 256 -1.65 -17.15 -9.04
C HIS A 256 -2.10 -18.44 -9.74
N ALA A 257 -2.28 -19.51 -8.97
CA ALA A 257 -2.93 -20.72 -9.47
C ALA A 257 -4.32 -20.42 -10.05
N GLN A 258 -4.77 -21.20 -11.03
CA GLN A 258 -6.02 -20.96 -11.75
C GLN A 258 -7.23 -20.82 -10.82
N GLU A 259 -7.35 -21.69 -9.81
CA GLU A 259 -8.44 -21.65 -8.83
C GLU A 259 -8.45 -20.33 -8.04
N LYS A 260 -7.29 -19.90 -7.52
CA LYS A 260 -7.16 -18.62 -6.81
C LYS A 260 -7.48 -17.43 -7.72
N ARG A 261 -7.05 -17.45 -8.99
CA ARG A 261 -7.41 -16.41 -9.96
C ARG A 261 -8.92 -16.35 -10.19
N ALA A 262 -9.56 -17.49 -10.42
CA ALA A 262 -11.01 -17.57 -10.62
C ALA A 262 -11.78 -16.99 -9.42
N GLY A 263 -11.35 -17.32 -8.19
CA GLY A 263 -11.94 -16.75 -6.97
C GLY A 263 -11.79 -15.23 -6.90
N ILE A 264 -10.62 -14.68 -7.24
CA ILE A 264 -10.41 -13.23 -7.27
C ILE A 264 -11.28 -12.56 -8.35
N TYR A 265 -11.42 -13.17 -9.53
CA TYR A 265 -12.28 -12.65 -10.60
C TYR A 265 -13.75 -12.61 -10.18
N GLU A 266 -14.23 -13.66 -9.50
CA GLU A 266 -15.59 -13.72 -8.97
C GLU A 266 -15.83 -12.67 -7.88
N LEU A 267 -14.88 -12.55 -6.94
CA LEU A 267 -14.96 -11.60 -5.83
C LEU A 267 -14.95 -10.13 -6.29
N THR A 268 -14.04 -9.80 -7.20
CA THR A 268 -13.76 -8.41 -7.60
C THR A 268 -14.52 -7.98 -8.86
N GLY A 269 -14.87 -8.93 -9.73
CA GLY A 269 -15.38 -8.67 -11.08
C GLY A 269 -14.33 -8.07 -12.03
N CYS A 270 -13.03 -8.15 -11.72
CA CYS A 270 -11.98 -7.67 -12.62
C CYS A 270 -11.90 -8.51 -13.90
N GLU A 271 -11.18 -8.02 -14.91
CA GLU A 271 -11.03 -8.76 -16.16
C GLU A 271 -10.26 -10.08 -15.95
N PRO A 272 -10.75 -11.21 -16.48
CA PRO A 272 -10.13 -12.52 -16.26
C PRO A 272 -8.80 -12.70 -17.02
N THR A 273 -8.38 -11.71 -17.79
CA THR A 273 -7.10 -11.62 -18.50
C THR A 273 -5.94 -11.23 -17.58
N ILE A 274 -6.22 -10.66 -16.40
CA ILE A 274 -5.18 -10.21 -15.46
C ILE A 274 -4.61 -11.42 -14.72
N THR A 275 -3.36 -11.78 -14.97
CA THR A 275 -2.72 -12.96 -14.34
C THR A 275 -1.67 -12.61 -13.28
N ASN A 276 -1.16 -11.37 -13.29
CA ASN A 276 -0.11 -10.93 -12.38
C ASN A 276 -0.58 -11.02 -10.91
N GLY A 277 0.14 -11.79 -10.11
CA GLY A 277 -0.26 -12.11 -8.74
C GLY A 277 -0.22 -10.91 -7.79
N VAL A 278 0.65 -9.92 -8.03
CA VAL A 278 0.72 -8.70 -7.21
C VAL A 278 -0.47 -7.80 -7.50
N LEU A 279 -0.78 -7.58 -8.78
CA LEU A 279 -1.94 -6.80 -9.17
C LEU A 279 -3.25 -7.43 -8.69
N LEU A 280 -3.40 -8.74 -8.82
CA LEU A 280 -4.56 -9.44 -8.30
C LEU A 280 -4.67 -9.38 -6.76
N ASN A 281 -3.55 -9.40 -6.04
CA ASN A 281 -3.55 -9.17 -4.59
C ASN A 281 -4.08 -7.76 -4.27
N HIS A 282 -3.69 -6.72 -5.01
CA HIS A 282 -4.22 -5.37 -4.79
C HIS A 282 -5.75 -5.35 -4.92
N LEU A 283 -6.28 -5.88 -6.02
CA LEU A 283 -7.72 -5.87 -6.28
C LEU A 283 -8.50 -6.68 -5.23
N GLU A 284 -7.97 -7.82 -4.79
CA GLU A 284 -8.54 -8.63 -3.72
C GLU A 284 -8.51 -7.89 -2.37
N ASP A 285 -7.34 -7.35 -1.98
CA ASP A 285 -7.18 -6.60 -0.74
C ASP A 285 -8.12 -5.38 -0.71
N TRP A 286 -8.22 -4.63 -1.80
CA TRP A 286 -9.07 -3.45 -1.87
C TRP A 286 -10.54 -3.81 -1.83
N ARG A 287 -10.92 -4.95 -2.41
CA ARG A 287 -12.29 -5.45 -2.32
C ARG A 287 -12.66 -5.86 -0.90
N TYR A 288 -11.81 -6.62 -0.21
CA TYR A 288 -12.04 -6.97 1.19
C TYR A 288 -12.08 -5.72 2.09
N ALA A 289 -11.15 -4.78 1.92
CA ALA A 289 -11.15 -3.54 2.69
C ALA A 289 -12.43 -2.72 2.46
N TYR A 290 -12.90 -2.66 1.22
CA TYR A 290 -14.16 -2.03 0.87
C TYR A 290 -15.37 -2.70 1.56
N ASP A 291 -15.46 -4.03 1.50
CA ASP A 291 -16.56 -4.79 2.11
C ASP A 291 -16.56 -4.66 3.64
N MET A 292 -15.39 -4.53 4.27
CA MET A 292 -15.26 -4.41 5.73
C MET A 292 -15.43 -2.97 6.23
N ALA A 293 -14.86 -1.99 5.53
CA ALA A 293 -14.82 -0.60 6.01
C ALA A 293 -15.95 0.26 5.44
N ILE A 294 -16.25 0.12 4.15
CA ILE A 294 -17.14 1.05 3.44
C ILE A 294 -18.57 0.55 3.42
N VAL A 295 -18.80 -0.72 3.03
CA VAL A 295 -20.17 -1.28 2.90
C VAL A 295 -21.01 -1.11 4.18
N PRO A 296 -20.50 -1.37 5.40
CA PRO A 296 -21.29 -1.23 6.62
C PRO A 296 -21.62 0.23 6.99
N ARG A 297 -20.97 1.20 6.35
CA ARG A 297 -21.11 2.64 6.62
C ARG A 297 -21.80 3.41 5.49
N ARG A 298 -22.23 2.71 4.44
CA ARG A 298 -23.05 3.31 3.40
C ARG A 298 -24.40 3.77 4.00
N PRO A 299 -24.91 4.95 3.59
CA PRO A 299 -26.19 5.46 4.05
C PRO A 299 -27.38 4.61 3.61
#